data_AF-A0A524CB30-F1
#
_entry.id   AF-A0A524CB30-F1
#
_cell.length_a   1.000
_cell.length_b   1.000
_cell.length_c   1.000
_cell.angle_alpha   90.00
_cell.angle_beta   90.00
_cell.angle_gamma   90.00
#
_symmetry.space_group_name_H-M   'P 1'
#
loop_
_entity.id
_entity.type
_entity.pdbx_description
1 polymer ?
#
loop_
_entity_poly.entity_id
_entity_poly.type
_entity_poly.pdbx_seq_one_letter_code
_entity_poly.pdbx_strand_id
1 'polypeptide(L)'
;MSDAEYQNFMVFELLDNGEREKIEVDEEDLQSILAPEQVFVILNEEIRRIYIWKGAKSPVRKRFISSRVASGLQEELVKVAAYHRCKIVSVDQGDEPIEFLQTFNLESMEVKERAKDMRYIRNIDKDPSIAKGRVIENGEIQVEKEEEYYSPALEELKNKGVDISVEMSKTSLDPSSAISSTRTAKKPYSPPESTPHKQFSERKLNKKKVIEKILQQELLEDHERQNLVIGTELYGSTSKTTNVFGDDIEEIEWERIKKVPEGIYLLENYIFRIYFDKDAGIIECIEILKRKTNGTASSMNKTSITMPKNGNTLSEKILGIELPKNYNRENLIIGHQLYGAISKKVEVFGEEQTETDWALVRKIPKDIIILDSHLFRVYFNHDNETVDAIEILQKNFNKEKNNDTKKPSEKNEEKPKSDNKRNLPKIPSAD
;
A
#
# COMPACT_ATOMS: atom_id res chain seq x y z
N MET A 1 -12.93 31.08 27.02
CA MET A 1 -12.77 31.64 25.68
C MET A 1 -14.04 31.32 24.93
N SER A 2 -14.67 32.35 24.39
CA SER A 2 -15.97 32.37 23.71
C SER A 2 -16.05 31.41 22.53
N ASP A 3 -17.27 30.99 22.18
CA ASP A 3 -17.63 30.29 20.94
C ASP A 3 -17.06 31.08 19.74
N ALA A 4 -15.83 30.77 19.36
CA ALA A 4 -15.26 31.24 18.11
C ALA A 4 -16.08 30.57 17.01
N GLU A 5 -16.79 31.39 16.23
CA GLU A 5 -17.59 30.93 15.09
C GLU A 5 -16.69 30.12 14.18
N TYR A 6 -16.87 28.80 14.22
CA TYR A 6 -16.07 27.93 13.39
C TYR A 6 -16.56 28.06 11.95
N GLN A 7 -15.75 28.73 11.12
CA GLN A 7 -15.94 28.85 9.68
C GLN A 7 -15.57 27.54 8.99
N ASN A 8 -16.26 27.23 7.90
CA ASN A 8 -16.08 26.00 7.09
C ASN A 8 -14.62 25.76 6.68
N PHE A 9 -13.84 26.84 6.54
CA PHE A 9 -12.43 26.81 6.20
C PHE A 9 -11.64 27.65 7.21
N MET A 10 -10.53 27.10 7.70
CA MET A 10 -9.59 27.84 8.55
C MET A 10 -8.16 27.44 8.26
N VAL A 11 -7.27 28.41 8.34
CA VAL A 11 -5.84 28.19 8.26
C VAL A 11 -5.18 28.73 9.51
N PHE A 12 -4.30 27.93 10.11
CA PHE A 12 -3.46 28.35 11.22
C PHE A 12 -2.00 28.24 10.84
N GLU A 13 -1.24 29.30 11.03
CA GLU A 13 0.22 29.25 11.01
C GLU A 13 0.75 28.83 12.38
N LEU A 14 1.71 27.91 12.38
CA LEU A 14 2.40 27.52 13.59
C LEU A 14 3.58 28.45 13.84
N LEU A 15 3.73 28.95 15.07
CA LEU A 15 4.89 29.73 15.51
C LEU A 15 5.93 28.83 16.17
N ASP A 16 7.18 29.29 16.27
CA ASP A 16 8.30 28.49 16.80
C ASP A 16 8.17 28.20 18.30
N ASN A 17 7.38 29.00 19.02
CA ASN A 17 7.02 28.79 20.42
C ASN A 17 5.97 27.68 20.60
N GLY A 18 5.37 27.18 19.51
CA GLY A 18 4.33 26.15 19.53
C GLY A 18 2.90 26.68 19.67
N GLU A 19 2.71 28.00 19.63
CA GLU A 19 1.40 28.64 19.51
C GLU A 19 0.94 28.65 18.05
N ARG A 20 -0.38 28.74 17.84
CA ARG A 20 -1.01 28.80 16.51
C ARG A 20 -1.69 30.15 16.32
N GLU A 21 -1.47 30.79 15.19
CA GLU A 21 -2.11 32.04 14.79
C GLU A 21 -3.09 31.76 13.66
N LYS A 22 -4.33 32.25 13.78
CA LYS A 22 -5.34 32.09 12.71
C LYS A 22 -5.04 33.10 11.61
N ILE A 23 -4.94 32.63 10.37
CA ILE A 23 -4.83 33.46 9.18
C ILE A 23 -6.21 33.52 8.53
N GLU A 24 -6.68 34.74 8.23
CA GLU A 24 -7.89 34.97 7.44
C GLU A 24 -7.53 34.94 5.95
N VAL A 25 -7.77 33.79 5.31
CA VAL A 25 -7.51 33.54 3.90
C VAL A 25 -8.64 32.69 3.35
N ASP A 26 -9.06 32.99 2.12
CA ASP A 26 -10.03 32.20 1.38
C ASP A 26 -9.36 30.98 0.74
N GLU A 27 -10.17 29.97 0.38
CA GLU A 27 -9.66 28.69 -0.15
C GLU A 27 -8.83 28.87 -1.43
N GLU A 28 -9.21 29.83 -2.28
CA GLU A 28 -8.56 30.14 -3.56
C GLU A 28 -7.17 30.78 -3.38
N ASP A 29 -6.96 31.50 -2.28
CA ASP A 29 -5.72 32.24 -2.00
C ASP A 29 -4.71 31.41 -1.19
N LEU A 30 -5.06 30.19 -0.80
CA LEU A 30 -4.24 29.31 0.03
C LEU A 30 -2.84 29.10 -0.57
N GLN A 31 -2.69 29.00 -1.89
CA GLN A 31 -1.40 28.79 -2.53
C GLN A 31 -0.39 29.90 -2.25
N SER A 32 -0.88 31.14 -2.10
CA SER A 32 -0.03 32.32 -1.92
C SER A 32 0.64 32.39 -0.55
N ILE A 33 0.05 31.73 0.45
CA ILE A 33 0.53 31.74 1.84
C ILE A 33 1.42 30.55 2.20
N LEU A 34 1.44 29.48 1.40
CA LEU A 34 2.21 28.27 1.67
C LEU A 34 3.72 28.52 1.47
N ALA A 35 4.36 29.08 2.50
CA ALA A 35 5.79 29.37 2.51
C ALA A 35 6.64 28.13 2.86
N PRO A 36 7.73 27.82 2.14
CA PRO A 36 8.58 26.66 2.40
C PRO A 36 9.20 26.57 3.80
N GLU A 37 9.28 27.69 4.53
CA GLU A 37 9.88 27.80 5.86
C GLU A 37 8.87 27.59 6.99
N GLN A 38 7.57 27.55 6.66
CA GLN A 38 6.49 27.52 7.63
C GLN A 38 5.78 26.17 7.67
N VAL A 39 4.96 25.99 8.71
CA VAL A 39 4.08 24.84 8.88
C VAL A 39 2.68 25.38 9.12
N PHE A 40 1.72 24.92 8.32
CA PHE A 40 0.33 25.34 8.40
C PHE A 40 -0.56 24.18 8.83
N VAL A 41 -1.58 24.49 9.62
CA VAL A 41 -2.68 23.59 9.96
C VAL A 41 -3.93 24.11 9.28
N ILE A 42 -4.41 23.37 8.30
CA ILE A 42 -5.55 23.74 7.45
C ILE A 42 -6.73 22.86 7.82
N LEU A 43 -7.85 23.48 8.17
CA LEU A 43 -9.10 22.81 8.49
C LEU A 43 -10.09 23.06 7.35
N ASN A 44 -10.68 21.99 6.84
CA ASN A 44 -11.81 22.07 5.93
C ASN A 44 -12.95 21.18 6.48
N GLU A 45 -14.09 21.81 6.76
CA GLU A 45 -15.29 21.19 7.32
C GLU A 45 -15.94 20.20 6.35
N GLU A 46 -16.02 20.55 5.06
CA GLU A 46 -16.77 19.80 4.06
C GLU A 46 -16.22 18.37 3.91
N ILE A 47 -14.90 18.26 3.89
CA ILE A 47 -14.18 16.98 3.81
C ILE A 47 -13.84 16.39 5.17
N ARG A 48 -14.11 17.11 6.27
CA ARG A 48 -13.80 16.74 7.66
C ARG A 48 -12.34 16.31 7.80
N ARG A 49 -11.42 17.15 7.36
CA ARG A 49 -9.99 16.89 7.45
C ARG A 49 -9.23 18.09 8.01
N ILE A 50 -8.21 17.75 8.79
CA ILE A 50 -7.19 18.68 9.28
C ILE A 50 -5.90 18.31 8.54
N TYR A 51 -5.47 19.14 7.61
CA TYR A 51 -4.18 18.98 6.95
C TYR A 51 -3.10 19.68 7.75
N ILE A 52 -1.96 19.01 7.90
CA ILE A 52 -0.72 19.62 8.39
C ILE A 52 0.20 19.75 7.20
N TRP A 53 0.28 20.94 6.60
CA TRP A 53 1.19 21.21 5.50
C TRP A 53 2.55 21.64 6.05
N LYS A 54 3.61 20.97 5.62
CA LYS A 54 4.99 21.16 6.10
C LYS A 54 5.87 21.66 4.97
N GLY A 55 6.32 22.90 5.08
CA GLY A 55 7.28 23.46 4.13
C GLY A 55 8.61 22.70 4.16
N ALA A 56 9.25 22.54 3.01
CA ALA A 56 10.48 21.76 2.85
C ALA A 56 11.67 22.31 3.66
N LYS A 57 11.67 23.63 3.94
CA LYS A 57 12.68 24.34 4.73
C LYS A 57 12.26 24.59 6.18
N SER A 58 11.07 24.15 6.58
CA SER A 58 10.57 24.38 7.94
C SER A 58 11.38 23.60 8.99
N PRO A 59 11.65 24.18 10.19
CA PRO A 59 12.42 23.53 11.24
C PRO A 59 11.79 22.22 11.73
N VAL A 60 12.61 21.20 12.00
CA VAL A 60 12.12 19.88 12.46
C VAL A 60 11.31 19.96 13.74
N ARG A 61 11.74 20.78 14.70
CA ARG A 61 10.98 21.02 15.94
C ARG A 61 9.56 21.50 15.65
N LYS A 62 9.40 22.39 14.67
CA LYS A 62 8.11 22.94 14.23
C LYS A 62 7.21 21.86 13.63
N ARG A 63 7.76 20.99 12.77
CA ARG A 63 7.06 19.83 12.19
C ARG A 63 6.65 18.77 13.22
N PHE A 64 7.39 18.65 14.32
CA PHE A 64 7.01 17.74 15.41
C PHE A 64 5.90 18.32 16.29
N ILE A 65 5.99 19.61 16.60
CA ILE A 65 4.99 20.31 17.44
C ILE A 65 3.64 20.39 16.70
N SER A 66 3.65 20.55 15.38
CA SER A 66 2.42 20.66 14.58
C SER A 66 1.45 19.48 14.76
N SER A 67 1.97 18.25 14.91
CA SER A 67 1.14 17.07 15.18
C SER A 67 0.37 17.20 16.50
N ARG A 68 1.03 17.72 17.54
CA ARG A 68 0.41 17.94 18.86
C ARG A 68 -0.63 19.06 18.81
N VAL A 69 -0.33 20.14 18.08
CA VAL A 69 -1.24 21.27 17.90
C VAL A 69 -2.49 20.86 17.12
N ALA A 70 -2.35 20.04 16.07
CA ALA A 70 -3.47 19.51 15.32
C ALA A 70 -4.35 18.56 16.16
N SER A 71 -3.76 17.73 17.01
CA SER A 71 -4.52 16.90 17.96
C SER A 71 -5.28 17.73 18.97
N GLY A 72 -4.67 18.78 19.54
CA GLY A 72 -5.37 19.72 20.42
C GLY A 72 -6.54 20.41 19.72
N LEU A 73 -6.32 20.88 18.48
CA LEU A 73 -7.38 21.48 17.66
C LEU A 73 -8.53 20.49 17.40
N GLN A 74 -8.20 19.23 17.09
CA GLN A 74 -9.20 18.18 16.90
C GLN A 74 -10.04 17.95 18.17
N GLU A 75 -9.43 17.89 19.35
CA GLU A 75 -10.14 17.73 20.63
C GLU A 75 -11.07 18.90 20.94
N GLU A 76 -10.68 20.12 20.58
CA GLU A 76 -11.52 21.31 20.70
C GLU A 76 -12.73 21.23 19.75
N LEU A 77 -12.47 20.85 18.50
CA LEU A 77 -13.46 20.77 17.41
C LEU A 77 -14.45 19.61 17.58
N VAL A 78 -14.08 18.51 18.26
CA VAL A 78 -14.98 17.37 18.49
C VAL A 78 -16.25 17.76 19.26
N LYS A 79 -16.21 18.87 20.03
CA LYS A 79 -17.38 19.41 20.75
C LYS A 79 -18.42 20.02 19.80
N VAL A 80 -18.03 20.35 18.57
CA VAL A 80 -18.90 20.93 17.54
C VAL A 80 -19.37 19.81 16.61
N ALA A 81 -20.68 19.70 16.39
CA ALA A 81 -21.28 18.61 15.61
C ALA A 81 -20.73 18.53 14.17
N ALA A 82 -20.37 19.66 13.57
CA ALA A 82 -19.74 19.75 12.26
C ALA A 82 -18.41 18.97 12.17
N TYR A 83 -17.59 19.00 13.22
CA TYR A 83 -16.20 18.56 13.18
C TYR A 83 -15.91 17.27 13.98
N HIS A 84 -16.94 16.59 14.49
CA HIS A 84 -16.85 15.42 15.38
C HIS A 84 -16.04 14.20 14.86
N ARG A 85 -15.60 14.20 13.59
CA ARG A 85 -14.83 13.11 12.94
C ARG A 85 -13.67 13.60 12.08
N CYS A 86 -13.14 14.79 12.35
CA CYS A 86 -12.04 15.30 11.53
C CYS A 86 -10.82 14.37 11.59
N LYS A 87 -10.26 14.02 10.43
CA LYS A 87 -9.03 13.21 10.34
C LYS A 87 -7.82 14.09 10.11
N ILE A 88 -6.76 13.88 10.87
CA ILE A 88 -5.48 14.58 10.68
C ILE A 88 -4.69 13.88 9.56
N VAL A 89 -4.19 14.66 8.60
CA VAL A 89 -3.38 14.19 7.46
C VAL A 89 -2.15 15.08 7.35
N SER A 90 -0.95 14.49 7.38
CA SER A 90 0.28 15.24 7.14
C SER A 90 0.60 15.32 5.66
N VAL A 91 0.98 16.51 5.20
CA VAL A 91 1.34 16.81 3.81
C VAL A 91 2.71 17.46 3.82
N ASP A 92 3.67 16.89 3.12
CA ASP A 92 5.01 17.46 2.95
C ASP A 92 5.08 18.20 1.61
N GLN A 93 5.75 19.35 1.58
CA GLN A 93 5.92 20.12 0.35
C GLN A 93 6.64 19.29 -0.73
N GLY A 94 6.07 19.26 -1.93
CA GLY A 94 6.53 18.45 -3.07
C GLY A 94 6.19 16.96 -3.00
N ASP A 95 5.47 16.52 -1.97
CA ASP A 95 4.86 15.19 -1.85
C ASP A 95 3.38 15.34 -1.47
N GLU A 96 2.72 16.33 -2.07
CA GLU A 96 1.31 16.60 -1.78
C GLU A 96 0.40 15.50 -2.36
N PRO A 97 -0.50 14.90 -1.56
CA PRO A 97 -1.42 13.91 -2.09
C PRO A 97 -2.38 14.57 -3.06
N ILE A 98 -2.74 13.86 -4.13
CA ILE A 98 -3.64 14.34 -5.19
C ILE A 98 -4.96 14.85 -4.60
N GLU A 99 -5.48 14.19 -3.55
CA GLU A 99 -6.68 14.63 -2.84
C GLU A 99 -6.54 16.04 -2.24
N PHE A 100 -5.37 16.39 -1.70
CA PHE A 100 -5.11 17.73 -1.15
C PHE A 100 -5.05 18.78 -2.26
N LEU A 101 -4.33 18.49 -3.35
CA LEU A 101 -4.23 19.39 -4.50
C LEU A 101 -5.60 19.65 -5.14
N GLN A 102 -6.42 18.61 -5.31
CA GLN A 102 -7.77 18.73 -5.88
C GLN A 102 -8.74 19.46 -4.96
N THR A 103 -8.64 19.26 -3.64
CA THR A 103 -9.53 19.92 -2.67
C THR A 103 -9.36 21.44 -2.76
N PHE A 104 -8.12 21.90 -2.76
CA PHE A 104 -7.79 23.32 -2.67
C PHE A 104 -7.47 23.96 -4.03
N ASN A 105 -7.70 23.22 -5.13
CA ASN A 105 -7.35 23.62 -6.50
C ASN A 105 -5.90 24.14 -6.64
N LEU A 106 -4.95 23.44 -6.00
CA LEU A 106 -3.53 23.80 -5.95
C LEU A 106 -2.71 23.05 -6.99
N GLU A 107 -1.64 23.68 -7.45
CA GLU A 107 -0.57 23.00 -8.20
C GLU A 107 0.51 22.46 -7.25
N SER A 108 1.13 21.33 -7.60
CA SER A 108 2.21 20.75 -6.78
C SER A 108 3.41 21.69 -6.72
N MET A 109 3.94 21.91 -5.52
CA MET A 109 5.07 22.81 -5.30
C MET A 109 6.38 22.03 -5.37
N GLU A 110 7.02 22.01 -6.55
CA GLU A 110 8.29 21.31 -6.74
C GLU A 110 9.40 21.87 -5.83
N VAL A 111 9.98 21.01 -4.99
CA VAL A 111 11.09 21.36 -4.10
C VAL A 111 12.40 21.40 -4.89
N LYS A 112 12.78 22.59 -5.36
CA LYS A 112 14.05 22.80 -6.10
C LYS A 112 15.31 22.63 -5.24
N GLU A 113 15.19 22.76 -3.91
CA GLU A 113 16.32 22.65 -3.00
C GLU A 113 15.87 22.11 -1.64
N ARG A 114 16.16 20.84 -1.36
CA ARG A 114 16.02 20.26 -0.02
C ARG A 114 17.15 20.81 0.84
N ALA A 115 16.83 21.55 1.91
CA ALA A 115 17.84 22.02 2.84
C ALA A 115 18.69 20.82 3.32
N LYS A 116 20.02 20.98 3.33
CA LYS A 116 21.01 19.94 3.70
C LYS A 116 20.96 19.51 5.16
N ASP A 117 19.96 19.94 5.91
CA ASP A 117 19.92 19.70 7.33
C ASP A 117 18.99 18.54 7.70
N MET A 118 19.35 17.87 8.80
CA MET A 118 18.59 16.84 9.51
C MET A 118 18.90 15.39 9.14
N ARG A 119 20.17 15.07 8.90
CA ARG A 119 20.68 13.80 9.46
C ARG A 119 20.62 13.93 10.98
N TYR A 120 19.61 13.33 11.58
CA TYR A 120 19.62 13.10 13.02
C TYR A 120 20.83 12.20 13.30
N ILE A 121 21.96 12.80 13.71
CA ILE A 121 23.07 12.01 14.25
C ILE A 121 22.50 11.41 15.52
N ARG A 122 22.15 10.12 15.47
CA ARG A 122 21.78 9.40 16.69
C ARG A 122 22.99 9.51 17.62
N ASN A 123 22.77 9.58 18.93
CA ASN A 123 23.89 9.56 19.88
C ASN A 123 24.84 8.34 19.68
N ILE A 124 24.37 7.29 19.00
CA ILE A 124 25.10 6.08 18.62
C ILE A 124 26.06 6.31 17.43
N ASP A 125 25.71 7.21 16.51
CA ASP A 125 26.51 7.53 15.33
C ASP A 125 27.49 8.69 15.60
N LYS A 126 27.51 9.20 16.83
CA LYS A 126 28.49 10.19 17.28
C LYS A 126 29.82 9.47 17.47
N ASP A 127 30.70 9.60 16.49
CA ASP A 127 32.01 8.98 16.46
C ASP A 127 32.79 9.31 17.77
N PRO A 128 33.12 8.32 18.62
CA PRO A 128 33.82 8.57 19.88
C PRO A 128 35.24 9.11 19.66
N SER A 129 35.73 9.11 18.43
CA SER A 129 37.01 9.71 18.04
C SER A 129 37.01 11.24 18.07
N ILE A 130 35.85 11.92 17.98
CA ILE A 130 35.77 13.39 18.05
C ILE A 130 35.91 13.88 19.50
N ALA A 131 35.58 13.05 20.49
CA ALA A 131 35.72 13.38 21.92
C ALA A 131 37.15 13.22 22.46
N LYS A 132 38.09 12.71 21.66
CA LYS A 132 39.51 12.71 22.02
C LYS A 132 40.20 13.84 21.27
N GLY A 133 40.39 14.96 21.96
CA GLY A 133 41.15 16.11 21.48
C GLY A 133 42.45 15.66 20.82
N ARG A 134 42.49 15.77 19.49
CA ARG A 134 43.70 15.56 18.71
C ARG A 134 44.46 16.89 18.76
N VAL A 135 45.56 16.91 19.50
CA VAL A 135 46.56 17.97 19.40
C VAL A 135 47.11 17.92 17.98
N ILE A 136 46.73 18.88 17.14
CA ILE A 136 47.37 19.12 15.85
C ILE A 136 48.33 20.28 16.08
N GLU A 137 49.63 19.97 16.07
CA GLU A 137 50.68 20.96 15.94
C GLU A 137 50.66 21.54 14.51
N ASN A 138 50.56 22.87 14.44
CA ASN A 138 50.98 23.75 13.35
C ASN A 138 50.46 23.45 11.93
N GLY A 139 49.41 24.19 11.54
CA GLY A 139 49.03 24.42 10.15
C GLY A 139 47.80 25.31 10.06
N GLU A 140 47.99 26.57 9.64
CA GLU A 140 46.95 27.58 9.52
C GLU A 140 45.84 27.15 8.54
N ILE A 141 44.59 27.17 9.02
CA ILE A 141 43.39 27.18 8.19
C ILE A 141 42.52 28.33 8.67
N GLN A 142 42.31 29.32 7.81
CA GLN A 142 41.37 30.41 8.05
C GLN A 142 39.94 29.85 7.98
N VAL A 143 39.23 29.94 9.10
CA VAL A 143 37.79 29.63 9.20
C VAL A 143 37.06 30.95 9.45
N GLU A 144 36.19 31.31 8.52
CA GLU A 144 35.23 32.42 8.67
C GLU A 144 34.33 32.14 9.88
N LYS A 145 34.21 33.12 10.79
CA LYS A 145 33.35 33.04 11.97
C LYS A 145 31.89 33.20 11.54
N GLU A 146 31.12 32.11 11.61
CA GLU A 146 29.67 32.21 11.81
C GLU A 146 29.43 32.53 13.30
N GLU A 147 28.66 33.59 13.57
CA GLU A 147 28.28 33.97 14.94
C GLU A 147 27.30 32.93 15.48
N GLU A 148 27.78 32.04 16.36
CA GLU A 148 26.94 31.12 17.13
C GLU A 148 25.97 31.92 18.02
N TYR A 149 24.70 31.93 17.64
CA TYR A 149 23.62 32.52 18.42
C TYR A 149 23.45 31.77 19.76
N TYR A 150 23.84 32.41 20.85
CA TYR A 150 23.70 31.89 22.20
C TYR A 150 22.37 32.33 22.81
N SER A 151 21.53 31.39 23.24
CA SER A 151 20.23 31.73 23.85
C SER A 151 20.42 32.44 25.21
N PRO A 152 19.72 33.55 25.49
CA PRO A 152 19.87 34.34 26.73
C PRO A 152 19.69 33.55 28.03
N ALA A 153 18.93 32.45 27.99
CA ALA A 153 18.66 31.61 29.16
C ALA A 153 19.91 30.83 29.67
N LEU A 154 20.91 30.58 28.81
CA LEU A 154 22.15 29.90 29.18
C LEU A 154 23.22 30.87 29.72
N GLU A 155 23.18 32.15 29.34
CA GLU A 155 24.01 33.20 29.91
C GLU A 155 23.61 33.54 31.35
N GLU A 156 22.32 33.48 31.68
CA GLU A 156 21.85 33.67 33.06
C GLU A 156 22.34 32.57 34.02
N LEU A 157 22.50 31.34 33.54
CA LEU A 157 23.01 30.22 34.35
C LEU A 157 24.53 30.29 34.54
N LYS A 158 25.26 30.78 33.54
CA LYS A 158 26.71 31.00 33.63
C LYS A 158 27.04 32.18 34.54
N ASN A 159 26.25 33.25 34.50
CA ASN A 159 26.38 34.41 35.40
C ASN A 159 26.01 34.08 36.86
N LYS A 160 25.32 32.95 37.11
CA LYS A 160 25.01 32.44 38.46
C LYS A 160 26.03 31.43 39.00
N GLY A 161 27.12 31.14 38.29
CA GLY A 161 28.26 30.40 38.83
C GLY A 161 28.00 28.93 39.18
N VAL A 162 27.12 28.24 38.43
CA VAL A 162 26.83 26.81 38.65
C VAL A 162 27.63 25.97 37.67
N ASP A 163 28.67 25.27 38.17
CA ASP A 163 29.46 24.30 37.39
C ASP A 163 28.77 22.94 37.32
N ILE A 164 28.37 22.51 36.11
CA ILE A 164 27.57 21.29 35.84
C ILE A 164 28.47 20.07 35.51
N SER A 165 29.61 19.93 36.17
CA SER A 165 30.58 18.86 35.85
C SER A 165 30.91 17.89 36.99
N VAL A 166 30.15 17.87 38.09
CA VAL A 166 30.49 17.02 39.26
C VAL A 166 29.37 16.08 39.77
N GLU A 167 28.13 16.13 39.28
CA GLU A 167 27.01 15.44 39.96
C GLU A 167 26.47 14.13 39.34
N MET A 168 27.27 13.37 38.58
CA MET A 168 26.84 12.07 38.04
C MET A 168 27.53 10.83 38.63
N SER A 169 28.23 10.94 39.76
CA SER A 169 28.85 9.77 40.40
C SER A 169 28.65 9.76 41.90
N LYS A 170 27.62 9.02 42.33
CA LYS A 170 27.27 8.45 43.67
C LYS A 170 25.74 8.61 43.81
N THR A 171 24.92 7.57 44.02
CA THR A 171 24.99 6.63 45.14
C THR A 171 24.03 5.46 44.88
N SER A 172 24.44 4.26 45.31
CA SER A 172 23.62 3.04 45.42
C SER A 172 23.27 2.77 46.89
N LEU A 173 22.10 2.15 47.11
CA LEU A 173 21.61 1.34 48.26
C LEU A 173 20.40 1.88 49.06
N ASP A 174 19.37 1.03 49.07
CA ASP A 174 18.08 0.92 49.81
C ASP A 174 18.23 0.74 51.35
N PRO A 175 17.16 0.44 52.15
CA PRO A 175 15.80 1.01 52.27
C PRO A 175 15.39 1.26 53.75
N SER A 176 14.36 2.08 54.05
CA SER A 176 13.34 1.88 55.12
C SER A 176 12.55 3.15 55.51
N SER A 177 11.23 2.95 55.71
CA SER A 177 10.21 3.72 56.49
C SER A 177 10.19 5.27 56.41
N ALA A 178 9.06 5.99 56.26
CA ALA A 178 7.65 5.65 56.46
C ALA A 178 6.73 6.83 56.01
N ILE A 179 5.56 6.46 55.46
CA ILE A 179 4.19 6.99 55.72
C ILE A 179 3.69 8.30 55.05
N SER A 180 2.44 8.17 54.52
CA SER A 180 1.40 9.16 54.14
C SER A 180 1.42 9.60 52.66
N SER A 181 0.38 9.46 51.84
CA SER A 181 -1.06 9.24 52.03
C SER A 181 -1.67 8.60 50.77
N THR A 182 -2.61 7.68 50.97
CA THR A 182 -3.30 6.91 49.93
C THR A 182 -4.46 7.70 49.32
N ARG A 183 -4.42 7.94 48.01
CA ARG A 183 -5.61 8.21 47.19
C ARG A 183 -5.79 7.09 46.17
N THR A 184 -6.81 6.28 46.40
CA THR A 184 -7.29 5.21 45.54
C THR A 184 -7.96 5.81 44.29
N ALA A 185 -7.26 5.77 43.16
CA ALA A 185 -7.87 6.04 41.85
C ALA A 185 -8.62 4.78 41.38
N LYS A 186 -9.95 4.85 41.43
CA LYS A 186 -10.85 3.89 40.77
C LYS A 186 -10.58 3.93 39.26
N LYS A 187 -10.36 2.76 38.65
CA LYS A 187 -10.38 2.60 37.19
C LYS A 187 -11.73 3.09 36.64
N PRO A 188 -11.77 4.08 35.74
CA PRO A 188 -12.98 4.36 35.00
C PRO A 188 -13.16 3.32 33.89
N TYR A 189 -14.38 2.82 33.84
CA TYR A 189 -14.96 1.92 32.87
C TYR A 189 -14.92 2.54 31.46
N SER A 190 -14.30 1.87 30.49
CA SER A 190 -14.29 2.27 29.08
C SER A 190 -15.63 1.95 28.41
N PRO A 191 -16.35 2.93 27.81
CA PRO A 191 -17.43 2.67 26.86
C PRO A 191 -16.86 2.22 25.49
N PRO A 192 -17.64 1.51 24.66
CA PRO A 192 -17.13 0.79 23.50
C PRO A 192 -16.67 1.74 22.38
N GLU A 193 -15.38 1.69 22.04
CA GLU A 193 -14.78 2.42 20.92
C GLU A 193 -15.39 2.01 19.59
N SER A 194 -15.94 2.99 18.86
CA SER A 194 -16.12 2.90 17.41
C SER A 194 -14.75 3.04 16.73
N THR A 195 -14.22 1.89 16.36
CA THR A 195 -13.03 1.57 15.53
C THR A 195 -12.35 2.73 14.76
N PRO A 196 -11.05 2.98 15.02
CA PRO A 196 -10.21 3.80 14.15
C PRO A 196 -9.87 3.03 12.85
N HIS A 197 -9.86 3.74 11.73
CA HIS A 197 -9.26 3.27 10.47
C HIS A 197 -7.76 2.99 10.70
N LYS A 198 -7.44 1.73 10.99
CA LYS A 198 -6.09 1.20 10.93
C LYS A 198 -5.48 1.54 9.58
N GLN A 199 -4.50 2.43 9.57
CA GLN A 199 -3.38 2.24 8.68
C GLN A 199 -2.88 0.82 8.96
N PHE A 200 -2.93 -0.03 7.94
CA PHE A 200 -2.38 -1.38 8.02
C PHE A 200 -0.89 -1.21 8.30
N SER A 201 -0.49 -1.27 9.57
CA SER A 201 0.85 -1.73 9.87
C SER A 201 0.93 -3.10 9.22
N GLU A 202 1.92 -3.30 8.34
CA GLU A 202 2.27 -4.62 7.88
C GLU A 202 2.47 -5.47 9.14
N ARG A 203 1.45 -6.26 9.51
CA ARG A 203 1.64 -7.35 10.45
C ARG A 203 2.70 -8.18 9.77
N LYS A 204 3.93 -8.11 10.30
CA LYS A 204 5.07 -8.85 9.76
C LYS A 204 4.68 -10.31 9.76
N LEU A 205 4.22 -10.79 8.60
CA LEU A 205 3.66 -12.11 8.44
C LEU A 205 4.76 -13.09 8.81
N ASN A 206 4.47 -14.03 9.72
CA ASN A 206 5.47 -15.03 10.08
C ASN A 206 5.53 -16.06 8.95
N LYS A 207 6.38 -15.79 7.96
CA LYS A 207 6.50 -16.55 6.71
C LYS A 207 6.74 -18.04 6.97
N LYS A 208 7.55 -18.39 7.99
CA LYS A 208 7.80 -19.79 8.37
C LYS A 208 6.52 -20.50 8.78
N LYS A 209 5.71 -19.88 9.64
CA LYS A 209 4.41 -20.44 10.06
C LYS A 209 3.44 -20.60 8.89
N VAL A 210 3.45 -19.66 7.95
CA VAL A 210 2.60 -19.73 6.75
C VAL A 210 3.04 -20.91 5.87
N ILE A 211 4.34 -21.09 5.64
CA ILE A 211 4.87 -22.23 4.91
C ILE A 211 4.47 -23.54 5.60
N GLU A 212 4.73 -23.69 6.90
CA GLU A 212 4.36 -24.87 7.69
C GLU A 212 2.86 -25.20 7.57
N LYS A 213 2.00 -24.18 7.71
CA LYS A 213 0.53 -24.29 7.56
C LYS A 213 0.14 -24.82 6.18
N ILE A 214 0.82 -24.39 5.11
CA ILE A 214 0.52 -24.80 3.73
C ILE A 214 1.05 -26.20 3.46
N LEU A 215 2.24 -26.54 3.97
CA LEU A 215 2.82 -27.87 3.78
C LEU A 215 2.00 -28.98 4.45
N GLN A 216 1.25 -28.66 5.52
CA GLN A 216 0.30 -29.57 6.15
C GLN A 216 -0.96 -29.85 5.32
N GLN A 217 -1.26 -29.02 4.30
CA GLN A 217 -2.42 -29.21 3.44
C GLN A 217 -2.20 -30.34 2.44
N GLU A 218 -3.24 -31.13 2.21
CA GLU A 218 -3.22 -32.21 1.23
C GLU A 218 -3.04 -31.68 -0.20
N LEU A 219 -2.14 -32.32 -0.93
CA LEU A 219 -1.93 -32.07 -2.35
C LEU A 219 -3.09 -32.67 -3.15
N LEU A 220 -3.44 -32.02 -4.26
CA LEU A 220 -4.35 -32.64 -5.22
C LEU A 220 -3.67 -33.87 -5.82
N GLU A 221 -4.47 -34.90 -6.08
CA GLU A 221 -4.04 -36.10 -6.79
C GLU A 221 -3.37 -35.69 -8.11
N ASP A 222 -2.25 -36.32 -8.46
CA ASP A 222 -1.40 -36.02 -9.62
C ASP A 222 -0.72 -34.63 -9.69
N HIS A 223 -0.70 -33.86 -8.59
CA HIS A 223 0.00 -32.58 -8.54
C HIS A 223 1.19 -32.60 -7.58
N GLU A 224 2.19 -31.76 -7.90
CA GLU A 224 3.30 -31.43 -7.03
C GLU A 224 3.33 -29.93 -6.76
N ARG A 225 3.81 -29.57 -5.56
CA ARG A 225 4.01 -28.18 -5.19
C ARG A 225 5.30 -27.69 -5.83
N GLN A 226 5.20 -26.69 -6.71
CA GLN A 226 6.37 -26.14 -7.40
C GLN A 226 6.92 -24.92 -6.66
N ASN A 227 6.07 -23.94 -6.37
CA ASN A 227 6.47 -22.69 -5.75
C ASN A 227 5.40 -22.16 -4.77
N LEU A 228 5.85 -21.35 -3.81
CA LEU A 228 4.98 -20.55 -2.96
C LEU A 228 5.33 -19.07 -3.16
N VAL A 229 4.32 -18.20 -3.25
CA VAL A 229 4.52 -16.73 -3.30
C VAL A 229 3.90 -16.13 -2.05
N ILE A 230 4.73 -15.50 -1.21
CA ILE A 230 4.29 -14.85 0.04
C ILE A 230 4.60 -13.36 -0.08
N GLY A 231 3.56 -12.55 -0.30
CA GLY A 231 3.73 -11.14 -0.67
C GLY A 231 4.40 -11.02 -2.02
N THR A 232 5.61 -10.49 -2.06
CA THR A 232 6.43 -10.35 -3.27
C THR A 232 7.55 -11.40 -3.37
N GLU A 233 7.70 -12.26 -2.36
CA GLU A 233 8.80 -13.22 -2.29
C GLU A 233 8.41 -14.59 -2.84
N LEU A 234 9.27 -15.14 -3.69
CA LEU A 234 9.13 -16.48 -4.24
C LEU A 234 9.91 -17.49 -3.40
N TYR A 235 9.27 -18.62 -3.09
CA TYR A 235 9.85 -19.74 -2.36
C TYR A 235 9.81 -21.01 -3.23
N GLY A 236 10.80 -21.88 -3.04
CA GLY A 236 10.90 -23.18 -3.70
C GLY A 236 11.44 -24.24 -2.76
N SER A 237 11.24 -25.51 -3.11
CA SER A 237 11.83 -26.64 -2.40
C SER A 237 13.32 -26.77 -2.74
N THR A 238 14.13 -26.96 -1.70
CA THR A 238 15.56 -27.28 -1.78
C THR A 238 15.76 -28.61 -1.06
N SER A 239 16.35 -29.59 -1.74
CA SER A 239 16.76 -30.85 -1.10
C SER A 239 18.14 -30.66 -0.47
N LYS A 240 18.25 -30.91 0.83
CA LYS A 240 19.51 -30.97 1.58
C LYS A 240 19.78 -32.42 1.92
N THR A 241 20.76 -33.02 1.24
CA THR A 241 21.25 -34.35 1.56
C THR A 241 22.30 -34.23 2.67
N THR A 242 22.05 -34.82 3.82
CA THR A 242 23.02 -34.90 4.93
C THR A 242 23.39 -36.34 5.16
N ASN A 243 24.69 -36.65 5.12
CA ASN A 243 25.18 -37.98 5.44
C ASN A 243 25.24 -38.14 6.97
N VAL A 244 24.41 -39.01 7.51
CA VAL A 244 24.35 -39.31 8.95
C VAL A 244 24.65 -40.79 9.11
N PHE A 245 25.82 -41.12 9.67
CA PHE A 245 26.30 -42.49 9.85
C PHE A 245 26.49 -43.31 8.57
N GLY A 246 26.78 -42.66 7.44
CA GLY A 246 26.95 -43.34 6.15
C GLY A 246 25.65 -43.45 5.34
N ASP A 247 24.50 -43.12 5.93
CA ASP A 247 23.23 -43.02 5.24
C ASP A 247 22.98 -41.59 4.79
N ASP A 248 22.64 -41.41 3.51
CA ASP A 248 22.25 -40.12 2.96
C ASP A 248 20.77 -39.86 3.29
N ILE A 249 20.52 -38.87 4.15
CA ILE A 249 19.17 -38.43 4.52
C ILE A 249 18.86 -37.18 3.70
N GLU A 250 17.82 -37.24 2.86
CA GLU A 250 17.31 -36.09 2.12
C GLU A 250 16.23 -35.36 2.92
N GLU A 251 16.51 -34.11 3.30
CA GLU A 251 15.54 -33.21 3.91
C GLU A 251 15.09 -32.15 2.91
N ILE A 252 13.77 -32.02 2.70
CA ILE A 252 13.20 -31.00 1.82
C ILE A 252 12.87 -29.77 2.66
N GLU A 253 13.59 -28.68 2.43
CA GLU A 253 13.32 -27.38 3.04
C GLU A 253 12.77 -26.40 2.00
N TRP A 254 11.94 -25.45 2.45
CA TRP A 254 11.38 -24.39 1.60
C TRP A 254 12.09 -23.06 1.88
N GLU A 255 12.86 -22.58 0.92
CA GLU A 255 13.70 -21.39 1.05
C GLU A 255 13.32 -20.31 0.03
N ARG A 256 13.64 -19.04 0.35
CA ARG A 256 13.44 -17.92 -0.57
C ARG A 256 14.37 -18.07 -1.77
N ILE A 257 13.80 -18.00 -2.97
CA ILE A 257 14.55 -17.99 -4.23
C ILE A 257 15.16 -16.60 -4.42
N LYS A 258 16.48 -16.53 -4.45
CA LYS A 258 17.22 -15.27 -4.71
C LYS A 258 17.25 -14.93 -6.20
N LYS A 259 17.38 -15.94 -7.06
CA LYS A 259 17.46 -15.72 -8.51
C LYS A 259 16.12 -16.00 -9.18
N VAL A 260 15.32 -14.97 -9.37
CA VAL A 260 14.06 -15.06 -10.12
C VAL A 260 14.31 -14.84 -11.62
N PRO A 261 13.51 -15.46 -12.51
CA PRO A 261 13.59 -15.20 -13.94
C PRO A 261 13.28 -13.73 -14.27
N GLU A 262 13.84 -13.18 -15.34
CA GLU A 262 13.50 -11.82 -15.78
C GLU A 262 12.32 -11.81 -16.76
N GLY A 263 11.35 -10.93 -16.51
CA GLY A 263 10.27 -10.60 -17.43
C GLY A 263 8.92 -11.22 -17.05
N ILE A 264 8.02 -11.29 -18.04
CA ILE A 264 6.64 -11.74 -17.85
C ILE A 264 6.52 -13.17 -18.37
N TYR A 265 6.01 -14.07 -17.54
CA TYR A 265 5.82 -15.48 -17.88
C TYR A 265 4.34 -15.86 -17.90
N LEU A 266 3.98 -16.63 -18.91
CA LEU A 266 2.67 -17.24 -19.05
C LEU A 266 2.72 -18.67 -18.49
N LEU A 267 1.88 -18.94 -17.49
CA LEU A 267 1.76 -20.24 -16.86
C LEU A 267 0.46 -20.90 -17.32
N GLU A 268 0.59 -21.97 -18.11
CA GLU A 268 -0.51 -22.75 -18.64
C GLU A 268 -0.63 -24.09 -17.91
N ASN A 269 -1.86 -24.53 -17.65
CA ASN A 269 -2.18 -25.79 -16.95
C ASN A 269 -1.53 -25.89 -15.57
N TYR A 270 -1.50 -24.76 -14.85
CA TYR A 270 -1.11 -24.67 -13.45
C TYR A 270 -2.34 -24.51 -12.57
N ILE A 271 -2.28 -25.03 -11.35
CA ILE A 271 -3.31 -24.76 -10.32
C ILE A 271 -2.74 -23.75 -9.33
N PHE A 272 -3.46 -22.64 -9.15
CA PHE A 272 -3.15 -21.66 -8.12
C PHE A 272 -4.13 -21.83 -6.97
N ARG A 273 -3.61 -22.05 -5.75
CA ARG A 273 -4.38 -22.00 -4.51
C ARG A 273 -4.01 -20.74 -3.76
N ILE A 274 -4.94 -19.80 -3.65
CA ILE A 274 -4.73 -18.49 -3.03
C ILE A 274 -5.31 -18.54 -1.62
N TYR A 275 -4.45 -18.32 -0.63
CA TYR A 275 -4.77 -18.33 0.80
C TYR A 275 -4.97 -16.90 1.28
N PHE A 276 -6.08 -16.63 1.96
CA PHE A 276 -6.45 -15.32 2.46
C PHE A 276 -6.50 -15.28 3.99
N ASP A 277 -6.01 -14.19 4.57
CA ASP A 277 -6.24 -13.85 5.97
C ASP A 277 -7.55 -13.05 6.02
N LYS A 278 -8.62 -13.67 6.53
CA LYS A 278 -9.93 -13.01 6.65
C LYS A 278 -9.91 -11.82 7.60
N ASP A 279 -9.07 -11.86 8.64
CA ASP A 279 -9.01 -10.80 9.65
C ASP A 279 -8.26 -9.59 9.11
N ALA A 280 -7.23 -9.83 8.30
CA ALA A 280 -6.44 -8.79 7.66
C ALA A 280 -6.95 -8.38 6.26
N GLY A 281 -7.82 -9.15 5.61
CA GLY A 281 -8.29 -8.88 4.26
C GLY A 281 -7.16 -8.85 3.21
N ILE A 282 -6.13 -9.67 3.41
CA ILE A 282 -4.95 -9.76 2.54
C ILE A 282 -4.71 -11.20 2.07
N ILE A 283 -3.88 -11.35 1.05
CA ILE A 283 -3.36 -12.64 0.61
C ILE A 283 -2.20 -13.06 1.53
N GLU A 284 -2.33 -14.19 2.22
CA GLU A 284 -1.26 -14.81 3.02
C GLU A 284 -0.21 -15.46 2.12
N CYS A 285 -0.66 -16.22 1.12
CA CYS A 285 0.21 -16.98 0.24
C CYS A 285 -0.53 -17.40 -1.05
N ILE A 286 0.24 -17.61 -2.11
CA ILE A 286 -0.21 -18.25 -3.35
C ILE A 286 0.62 -19.51 -3.55
N GLU A 287 -0.03 -20.65 -3.54
CA GLU A 287 0.57 -21.94 -3.84
C GLU A 287 0.42 -22.25 -5.32
N ILE A 288 1.53 -22.52 -6.00
CA ILE A 288 1.61 -22.86 -7.41
C ILE A 288 1.86 -24.37 -7.53
N LEU A 289 0.85 -25.08 -8.04
CA LEU A 289 0.89 -26.52 -8.23
C LEU A 289 1.10 -26.88 -9.71
N LYS A 290 2.05 -27.76 -9.95
CA LYS A 290 2.38 -28.33 -11.25
C LYS A 290 1.83 -29.74 -11.35
N ARG A 291 1.38 -30.15 -12.54
CA ARG A 291 0.92 -31.53 -12.77
C ARG A 291 2.12 -32.47 -12.96
N LYS A 292 2.09 -33.66 -12.34
CA LYS A 292 3.19 -34.63 -12.35
C LYS A 292 3.41 -35.28 -13.72
N THR A 293 2.39 -35.93 -14.31
CA THR A 293 2.57 -36.65 -15.60
C THR A 293 1.30 -37.02 -16.35
N ASN A 294 0.12 -37.04 -15.72
CA ASN A 294 -1.09 -37.62 -16.35
C ASN A 294 -1.95 -36.58 -17.08
N GLY A 295 -1.50 -35.99 -18.21
CA GLY A 295 -2.32 -35.10 -19.06
C GLY A 295 -1.55 -34.00 -19.78
N THR A 296 -2.21 -32.91 -20.17
CA THR A 296 -1.53 -31.73 -20.73
C THR A 296 -0.54 -31.19 -19.71
N ALA A 297 0.73 -31.16 -20.09
CA ALA A 297 1.81 -30.72 -19.19
C ALA A 297 1.65 -29.24 -18.82
N SER A 298 1.96 -28.92 -17.57
CA SER A 298 2.10 -27.54 -17.12
C SER A 298 3.28 -26.90 -17.85
N SER A 299 3.06 -25.75 -18.48
CA SER A 299 4.07 -25.05 -19.29
C SER A 299 4.27 -23.63 -18.78
N MET A 300 5.53 -23.18 -18.74
CA MET A 300 5.92 -21.85 -18.32
C MET A 300 6.69 -21.18 -19.45
N ASN A 301 6.06 -20.23 -20.13
CA ASN A 301 6.59 -19.61 -21.34
C ASN A 301 6.91 -18.13 -21.10
N LYS A 302 8.16 -17.71 -21.38
CA LYS A 302 8.52 -16.29 -21.36
C LYS A 302 7.80 -15.57 -22.48
N THR A 303 7.11 -14.49 -22.16
CA THR A 303 6.43 -13.66 -23.16
C THR A 303 7.40 -12.62 -23.73
N SER A 304 7.15 -12.21 -24.98
CA SER A 304 7.86 -11.10 -25.62
C SER A 304 7.27 -9.73 -25.27
N ILE A 305 6.33 -9.68 -24.32
CA ILE A 305 5.61 -8.47 -23.94
C ILE A 305 6.56 -7.59 -23.12
N THR A 306 6.67 -6.32 -23.50
CA THR A 306 7.35 -5.30 -22.72
C THR A 306 6.34 -4.48 -21.92
N MET A 307 6.66 -4.19 -20.65
CA MET A 307 5.85 -3.29 -19.84
C MET A 307 5.75 -1.92 -20.51
N PRO A 308 4.55 -1.31 -20.62
CA PRO A 308 4.41 0.02 -21.18
C PRO A 308 5.16 1.05 -20.31
N LYS A 309 5.75 2.04 -20.98
CA LYS A 309 6.43 3.16 -20.31
C LYS A 309 5.45 4.16 -19.69
N ASN A 310 4.22 4.20 -20.20
CA ASN A 310 3.14 5.05 -19.72
C ASN A 310 2.38 4.32 -18.59
N GLY A 311 1.93 5.08 -17.58
CA GLY A 311 1.31 4.57 -16.36
C GLY A 311 2.15 4.95 -15.15
N ASN A 312 1.53 5.64 -14.19
CA ASN A 312 2.20 6.13 -13.00
C ASN A 312 2.41 4.99 -11.99
N THR A 313 1.50 4.00 -12.01
CA THR A 313 1.51 2.85 -11.10
C THR A 313 1.76 1.53 -11.85
N LEU A 314 2.25 0.51 -11.12
CA LEU A 314 2.44 -0.84 -11.67
C LEU A 314 1.12 -1.43 -12.21
N SER A 315 0.02 -1.21 -11.48
CA SER A 315 -1.32 -1.65 -11.88
C SER A 315 -1.73 -1.04 -13.22
N GLU A 316 -1.59 0.26 -13.42
CA GLU A 316 -1.91 0.91 -14.71
C GLU A 316 -1.09 0.34 -15.85
N LYS A 317 0.22 0.12 -15.62
CA LYS A 317 1.10 -0.48 -16.63
C LYS A 317 0.64 -1.87 -17.01
N ILE A 318 0.28 -2.72 -16.05
CA ILE A 318 -0.25 -4.07 -16.31
C ILE A 318 -1.59 -4.00 -17.02
N LEU A 319 -2.48 -3.10 -16.59
CA LEU A 319 -3.80 -2.98 -17.17
C LEU A 319 -3.77 -2.55 -18.64
N GLY A 320 -2.76 -1.76 -19.04
CA GLY A 320 -2.50 -1.37 -20.42
C GLY A 320 -1.91 -2.45 -21.33
N ILE A 321 -1.55 -3.64 -20.79
CA ILE A 321 -1.04 -4.75 -21.60
C ILE A 321 -2.21 -5.47 -22.29
N GLU A 322 -2.04 -5.76 -23.58
CA GLU A 322 -3.00 -6.51 -24.39
C GLU A 322 -3.28 -7.92 -23.82
N LEU A 323 -4.55 -8.32 -23.84
CA LEU A 323 -4.97 -9.63 -23.38
C LEU A 323 -4.73 -10.71 -24.45
N PRO A 324 -4.38 -11.94 -24.07
CA PRO A 324 -4.39 -13.08 -24.97
C PRO A 324 -5.77 -13.23 -25.64
N LYS A 325 -5.78 -13.69 -26.89
CA LYS A 325 -7.03 -13.93 -27.62
C LYS A 325 -7.94 -14.85 -26.81
N ASN A 326 -9.22 -14.48 -26.71
CA ASN A 326 -10.25 -15.21 -25.97
C ASN A 326 -10.05 -15.26 -24.44
N TYR A 327 -9.27 -14.36 -23.86
CA TYR A 327 -9.19 -14.22 -22.41
C TYR A 327 -9.69 -12.86 -21.94
N ASN A 328 -10.32 -12.84 -20.78
CA ASN A 328 -10.64 -11.63 -20.03
C ASN A 328 -9.80 -11.60 -18.75
N ARG A 329 -9.42 -10.39 -18.32
CA ARG A 329 -8.78 -10.20 -17.02
C ARG A 329 -9.84 -10.29 -15.92
N GLU A 330 -9.63 -11.16 -14.96
CA GLU A 330 -10.55 -11.35 -13.84
C GLU A 330 -10.04 -10.65 -12.58
N ASN A 331 -8.79 -10.92 -12.22
CA ASN A 331 -8.16 -10.35 -11.04
C ASN A 331 -6.69 -10.00 -11.30
N LEU A 332 -6.19 -9.08 -10.49
CA LEU A 332 -4.78 -8.69 -10.45
C LEU A 332 -4.30 -8.74 -9.00
N ILE A 333 -3.21 -9.44 -8.74
CA ILE A 333 -2.58 -9.51 -7.43
C ILE A 333 -1.28 -8.72 -7.47
N ILE A 334 -1.11 -7.81 -6.51
CA ILE A 334 0.13 -7.04 -6.32
C ILE A 334 0.53 -7.16 -4.85
N GLY A 335 1.65 -7.83 -4.58
CA GLY A 335 2.07 -8.18 -3.23
C GLY A 335 0.99 -8.94 -2.46
N HIS A 336 0.49 -8.34 -1.37
CA HIS A 336 -0.55 -8.91 -0.52
C HIS A 336 -1.99 -8.54 -0.91
N GLN A 337 -2.16 -7.76 -1.98
CA GLN A 337 -3.44 -7.12 -2.33
C GLN A 337 -4.06 -7.77 -3.56
N LEU A 338 -5.38 -8.02 -3.48
CA LEU A 338 -6.21 -8.50 -4.58
C LEU A 338 -7.00 -7.34 -5.17
N TYR A 339 -6.86 -7.12 -6.47
CA TYR A 339 -7.62 -6.16 -7.26
C TYR A 339 -8.61 -6.87 -8.18
N GLY A 340 -9.76 -6.25 -8.40
CA GLY A 340 -10.80 -6.75 -9.29
C GLY A 340 -11.49 -5.63 -10.04
N ALA A 341 -12.13 -5.98 -11.15
CA ALA A 341 -12.92 -5.06 -11.93
C ALA A 341 -14.20 -4.65 -11.17
N ILE A 342 -14.48 -3.35 -11.14
CA ILE A 342 -15.70 -2.75 -10.61
C ILE A 342 -16.42 -2.07 -11.75
N SER A 343 -17.65 -2.49 -12.03
CA SER A 343 -18.51 -1.86 -13.03
C SER A 343 -19.31 -0.75 -12.38
N LYS A 344 -19.07 0.50 -12.80
CA LYS A 344 -19.89 1.65 -12.44
C LYS A 344 -20.87 1.91 -13.57
N LYS A 345 -22.16 1.78 -13.27
CA LYS A 345 -23.22 2.24 -14.17
C LYS A 345 -23.40 3.74 -13.98
N VAL A 346 -23.24 4.50 -15.05
CA VAL A 346 -23.43 5.95 -15.09
C VAL A 346 -24.46 6.25 -16.16
N GLU A 347 -25.52 6.95 -15.80
CA GLU A 347 -26.50 7.42 -16.76
C GLU A 347 -26.03 8.76 -17.33
N VAL A 348 -25.84 8.83 -18.64
CA VAL A 348 -25.44 10.06 -19.34
C VAL A 348 -26.46 10.29 -20.45
N PHE A 349 -27.22 11.39 -20.35
CA PHE A 349 -28.30 11.73 -21.27
C PHE A 349 -29.41 10.67 -21.43
N GLY A 350 -29.70 9.91 -20.37
CA GLY A 350 -30.71 8.84 -20.42
C GLY A 350 -30.19 7.52 -20.98
N GLU A 351 -28.91 7.43 -21.36
CA GLU A 351 -28.25 6.18 -21.74
C GLU A 351 -27.40 5.66 -20.58
N GLU A 352 -27.63 4.41 -20.17
CA GLU A 352 -26.76 3.72 -19.22
C GLU A 352 -25.42 3.38 -19.88
N GLN A 353 -24.35 4.03 -19.44
CA GLN A 353 -22.98 3.66 -19.78
C GLN A 353 -22.39 2.86 -18.62
N THR A 354 -21.63 1.80 -18.95
CA THR A 354 -20.91 1.01 -17.95
C THR A 354 -19.43 1.31 -18.07
N GLU A 355 -18.90 2.04 -17.08
CA GLU A 355 -17.47 2.26 -16.93
C GLU A 355 -16.89 1.12 -16.09
N THR A 356 -15.75 0.56 -16.52
CA THR A 356 -15.05 -0.48 -15.76
C THR A 356 -13.80 0.11 -15.15
N ASP A 357 -13.75 0.15 -13.83
CA ASP A 357 -12.60 0.57 -13.05
C ASP A 357 -11.99 -0.63 -12.31
N TRP A 358 -10.80 -0.49 -11.73
CA TRP A 358 -10.11 -1.53 -10.96
C TRP A 358 -9.84 -1.06 -9.55
N ALA A 359 -10.33 -1.78 -8.54
CA ALA A 359 -10.06 -1.42 -7.15
C ALA A 359 -9.77 -2.63 -6.26
N LEU A 360 -9.28 -2.32 -5.06
CA LEU A 360 -8.95 -3.29 -4.03
C LEU A 360 -10.19 -4.06 -3.57
N VAL A 361 -10.13 -5.39 -3.64
CA VAL A 361 -11.17 -6.30 -3.16
C VAL A 361 -11.05 -6.42 -1.63
N ARG A 362 -11.92 -5.71 -0.90
CA ARG A 362 -11.90 -5.70 0.58
C ARG A 362 -12.62 -6.87 1.24
N LYS A 363 -13.57 -7.48 0.55
CA LYS A 363 -14.39 -8.58 1.08
C LYS A 363 -14.15 -9.83 0.26
N ILE A 364 -13.55 -10.83 0.89
CA ILE A 364 -13.14 -12.08 0.23
C ILE A 364 -14.02 -13.21 0.78
N PRO A 365 -14.74 -13.95 -0.08
CA PRO A 365 -15.78 -14.88 0.36
C PRO A 365 -15.24 -16.21 0.93
N LYS A 366 -13.99 -16.58 0.65
CA LYS A 366 -13.39 -17.88 1.02
C LYS A 366 -12.00 -17.71 1.62
N ASP A 367 -11.61 -18.63 2.51
CA ASP A 367 -10.24 -18.71 3.04
C ASP A 367 -9.23 -19.14 1.97
N ILE A 368 -9.66 -20.04 1.09
CA ILE A 368 -8.84 -20.58 0.01
C ILE A 368 -9.65 -20.52 -1.28
N ILE A 369 -9.04 -19.97 -2.33
CA ILE A 369 -9.58 -19.98 -3.70
C ILE A 369 -8.68 -20.87 -4.54
N ILE A 370 -9.28 -21.88 -5.19
CA ILE A 370 -8.57 -22.80 -6.10
C ILE A 370 -8.94 -22.42 -7.53
N LEU A 371 -7.92 -22.17 -8.34
CA LEU A 371 -8.03 -21.76 -9.74
C LEU A 371 -7.28 -22.76 -10.61
N ASP A 372 -8.03 -23.59 -11.34
CA ASP A 372 -7.51 -24.74 -12.12
C ASP A 372 -7.71 -24.60 -13.64
N SER A 373 -8.55 -23.66 -14.05
CA SER A 373 -8.97 -23.42 -15.44
C SER A 373 -8.54 -22.04 -15.97
N HIS A 374 -7.74 -21.32 -15.18
CA HIS A 374 -7.30 -19.96 -15.48
C HIS A 374 -5.92 -19.97 -16.13
N LEU A 375 -5.64 -18.90 -16.86
CA LEU A 375 -4.32 -18.60 -17.39
C LEU A 375 -3.67 -17.54 -16.51
N PHE A 376 -2.41 -17.77 -16.11
CA PHE A 376 -1.71 -16.86 -15.21
C PHE A 376 -0.58 -16.15 -15.94
N ARG A 377 -0.51 -14.83 -15.79
CA ARG A 377 0.67 -14.04 -16.17
C ARG A 377 1.39 -13.58 -14.90
N VAL A 378 2.63 -14.03 -14.74
CA VAL A 378 3.47 -13.73 -13.58
C VAL A 378 4.53 -12.72 -13.99
N TYR A 379 4.62 -11.62 -13.26
CA TYR A 379 5.51 -10.51 -13.52
C TYR A 379 6.69 -10.57 -12.55
N PHE A 380 7.87 -10.93 -13.05
CA PHE A 380 9.08 -11.00 -12.24
C PHE A 380 9.93 -9.76 -12.42
N ASN A 381 10.47 -9.28 -11.30
CA ASN A 381 11.42 -8.20 -11.25
C ASN A 381 12.79 -8.74 -10.84
N HIS A 382 13.70 -8.73 -11.80
CA HIS A 382 15.04 -9.26 -11.61
C HIS A 382 15.88 -8.35 -10.68
N ASP A 383 15.69 -7.03 -10.74
CA ASP A 383 16.48 -6.08 -9.96
C ASP A 383 16.18 -6.20 -8.46
N ASN A 384 14.93 -6.50 -8.12
CA ASN A 384 14.48 -6.63 -6.73
C ASN A 384 14.40 -8.09 -6.24
N GLU A 385 14.63 -9.06 -7.12
CA GLU A 385 14.45 -10.49 -6.83
C GLU A 385 13.03 -10.81 -6.31
N THR A 386 12.00 -10.24 -6.95
CA THR A 386 10.59 -10.29 -6.52
C THR A 386 9.62 -10.74 -7.62
N VAL A 387 8.45 -11.21 -7.17
CA VAL A 387 7.22 -11.28 -7.97
C VAL A 387 6.47 -9.98 -7.76
N ASP A 388 6.43 -9.13 -8.78
CA ASP A 388 5.80 -7.81 -8.69
C ASP A 388 4.27 -7.93 -8.78
N ALA A 389 3.78 -8.83 -9.62
CA ALA A 389 2.36 -9.07 -9.78
C ALA A 389 2.03 -10.46 -10.35
N ILE A 390 0.79 -10.90 -10.12
CA ILE A 390 0.17 -12.06 -10.76
C ILE A 390 -1.18 -11.63 -11.31
N GLU A 391 -1.34 -11.77 -12.63
CA GLU A 391 -2.59 -11.49 -13.34
C GLU A 391 -3.33 -12.80 -13.62
N ILE A 392 -4.61 -12.82 -13.29
CA ILE A 392 -5.49 -13.98 -13.41
C ILE A 392 -6.44 -13.74 -14.59
N LEU A 393 -6.35 -14.62 -15.59
CA LEU A 393 -7.09 -14.51 -16.82
C LEU A 393 -8.07 -15.67 -16.99
N GLN A 394 -9.31 -15.33 -17.30
CA GLN A 394 -10.38 -16.31 -17.52
C GLN A 394 -10.70 -16.44 -19.00
N LYS A 395 -10.85 -17.68 -19.46
CA LYS A 395 -11.15 -17.97 -20.86
C LYS A 395 -12.62 -17.62 -21.19
N ASN A 396 -12.82 -16.92 -22.30
CA ASN A 396 -14.12 -16.56 -22.82
C ASN A 396 -14.76 -17.75 -23.56
N PHE A 397 -15.69 -18.45 -22.91
CA PHE A 397 -16.39 -19.58 -23.53
C PHE A 397 -17.46 -19.17 -24.57
N ASN A 398 -17.80 -17.87 -24.68
CA ASN A 398 -19.01 -17.42 -25.39
C ASN A 398 -18.81 -16.77 -26.78
N LYS A 399 -17.60 -16.70 -27.35
CA LYS A 399 -17.38 -16.04 -28.67
C LYS A 399 -17.17 -16.96 -29.87
N GLU A 400 -16.96 -18.27 -29.69
CA GLU A 400 -16.65 -19.18 -30.81
C GLU A 400 -17.88 -19.85 -31.47
N LYS A 401 -19.10 -19.71 -30.92
CA LYS A 401 -20.29 -20.34 -31.51
C LYS A 401 -21.03 -19.53 -32.59
N ASN A 402 -20.61 -18.30 -32.90
CA ASN A 402 -21.38 -17.43 -33.81
C ASN A 402 -20.68 -17.04 -35.12
N ASN A 403 -19.56 -17.66 -35.48
CA ASN A 403 -18.84 -17.33 -36.73
C ASN A 403 -18.66 -18.47 -37.74
N ASP A 404 -19.38 -19.58 -37.61
CA ASP A 404 -19.48 -20.62 -38.66
C ASP A 404 -20.93 -20.81 -39.12
N THR A 405 -21.54 -19.76 -39.64
CA THR A 405 -22.67 -19.85 -40.59
C THR A 405 -22.84 -18.56 -41.38
N LYS A 406 -21.76 -18.10 -42.03
CA LYS A 406 -21.91 -17.30 -43.25
C LYS A 406 -21.52 -18.18 -44.44
N LYS A 407 -22.54 -18.89 -44.95
CA LYS A 407 -22.53 -19.47 -46.29
C LYS A 407 -22.18 -18.36 -47.29
N PRO A 408 -21.29 -18.61 -48.27
CA PRO A 408 -21.06 -17.67 -49.35
C PRO A 408 -22.31 -17.59 -50.23
N SER A 409 -22.68 -16.38 -50.59
CA SER A 409 -23.75 -16.06 -51.53
C SER A 409 -23.41 -16.63 -52.92
N GLU A 410 -23.99 -17.78 -53.26
CA GLU A 410 -24.01 -18.30 -54.62
C GLU A 410 -25.08 -17.60 -55.46
N LYS A 411 -24.69 -17.39 -56.72
CA LYS A 411 -25.39 -16.67 -57.77
C LYS A 411 -26.77 -17.27 -58.06
N ASN A 412 -27.74 -16.38 -58.24
CA ASN A 412 -28.99 -16.69 -58.93
C ASN A 412 -28.69 -17.07 -60.40
N GLU A 413 -28.87 -18.34 -60.74
CA GLU A 413 -29.21 -18.77 -62.10
C GLU A 413 -30.56 -19.50 -62.07
N GLU A 414 -31.36 -19.23 -63.10
CA GLU A 414 -32.75 -19.61 -63.23
C GLU A 414 -32.99 -21.10 -63.57
N LYS A 415 -34.15 -21.60 -63.07
CA LYS A 415 -35.03 -22.70 -63.58
C LYS A 415 -34.60 -24.18 -63.37
N PRO A 416 -35.54 -25.15 -63.44
CA PRO A 416 -37.01 -25.09 -63.40
C PRO A 416 -37.67 -26.01 -62.34
N LYS A 417 -39.00 -25.84 -62.24
CA LYS A 417 -39.97 -26.60 -61.42
C LYS A 417 -39.96 -28.10 -61.72
N SER A 418 -40.11 -28.92 -60.67
CA SER A 418 -40.73 -30.25 -60.77
C SER A 418 -41.59 -30.52 -59.54
N ASP A 419 -42.86 -30.84 -59.81
CA ASP A 419 -43.87 -31.28 -58.86
C ASP A 419 -43.44 -32.52 -58.07
N ASN A 420 -43.81 -32.60 -56.78
CA ASN A 420 -44.31 -33.86 -56.25
C ASN A 420 -45.18 -33.67 -55.01
N LYS A 421 -46.45 -34.06 -55.22
CA LYS A 421 -47.53 -34.25 -54.26
C LYS A 421 -47.07 -35.06 -53.03
N ARG A 422 -47.50 -34.64 -51.85
CA ARG A 422 -47.74 -35.55 -50.71
C ARG A 422 -49.23 -35.60 -50.41
N ASN A 423 -49.80 -36.79 -50.61
CA ASN A 423 -51.17 -37.12 -50.22
C ASN A 423 -51.26 -37.19 -48.68
N LEU A 424 -52.24 -36.49 -48.11
CA LEU A 424 -52.68 -36.71 -46.73
C LEU A 424 -54.07 -37.37 -46.76
N PRO A 425 -54.30 -38.41 -45.92
CA PRO A 425 -55.58 -39.13 -45.88
C PRO A 425 -56.70 -38.30 -45.21
N LYS A 426 -57.92 -38.48 -45.74
CA LYS A 426 -59.16 -37.80 -45.35
C LYS A 426 -59.65 -38.21 -43.96
N ILE A 427 -60.15 -37.23 -43.20
CA ILE A 427 -60.96 -37.43 -42.00
C ILE A 427 -62.44 -37.47 -42.42
N PRO A 428 -63.25 -38.46 -41.97
CA PRO A 428 -64.68 -38.50 -42.26
C PRO A 428 -65.48 -37.52 -41.38
N SER A 429 -66.50 -36.91 -41.98
CA SER A 429 -67.48 -36.03 -41.32
C SER A 429 -68.52 -36.86 -40.54
N ALA A 430 -68.91 -36.37 -39.36
CA ALA A 430 -70.10 -36.82 -38.65
C ALA A 430 -71.30 -35.94 -39.02
N ASP A 431 -72.46 -36.60 -39.14
CA ASP A 431 -73.80 -36.05 -39.41
C ASP A 431 -74.32 -35.06 -38.34
#